data_AF-A0A101W4P5-F1
#
_entry.id   AF-A0A101W4P5-F1
#
_cell.length_a   1.000
_cell.length_b   1.000
_cell.length_c   1.000
_cell.angle_alpha   90.00
_cell.angle_beta   90.00
_cell.angle_gamma   90.00
#
_symmetry.space_group_name_H-M   'P 1'
#
loop_
_entity.id
_entity.type
_entity.pdbx_description
1 polymer ?
#
loop_
_entity_poly.entity_id
_entity_poly.type
_entity_poly.pdbx_seq_one_letter_code
_entity_poly.pdbx_strand_id
1 'polypeptide(L)'
;MDNLLDPRFLGEAALIMIGAIILGFTVSRFWPKAANPKLFGALATFAIVAGLSYIGNAAAGLALVVLILMAILLVILGFAF
;
A
#
# COMPACT_ATOMS: atom_id res chain seq x y z
N MET A 1 0.60 -22.99 -11.77
CA MET A 1 0.79 -21.60 -12.23
C MET A 1 -0.45 -21.26 -13.02
N ASP A 2 -1.49 -20.72 -12.37
CA ASP A 2 -2.70 -20.12 -12.99
C ASP A 2 -3.62 -19.61 -11.86
N ASN A 3 -3.19 -18.59 -11.11
CA ASN A 3 -4.00 -17.97 -10.04
C ASN A 3 -4.00 -16.43 -10.08
N LEU A 4 -3.26 -15.81 -11.01
CA LEU A 4 -3.15 -14.33 -11.07
C LEU A 4 -4.46 -13.66 -11.53
N LEU A 5 -5.33 -14.40 -12.23
CA LEU A 5 -6.63 -13.93 -12.69
C LEU A 5 -7.79 -14.56 -11.89
N ASP A 6 -7.51 -15.27 -10.79
CA ASP A 6 -8.58 -15.73 -9.90
C ASP A 6 -9.27 -14.49 -9.30
N PRO A 7 -10.59 -14.30 -9.52
CA PRO A 7 -11.33 -13.18 -8.96
C PRO A 7 -11.18 -13.05 -7.44
N ARG A 8 -11.01 -14.17 -6.73
CA ARG A 8 -10.79 -14.15 -5.28
C ARG A 8 -9.44 -13.54 -4.91
N PHE A 9 -8.38 -13.93 -5.62
CA PHE A 9 -7.04 -13.40 -5.42
C PHE A 9 -6.97 -11.88 -5.68
N LEU A 10 -7.58 -11.43 -6.77
CA LEU A 10 -7.68 -10.01 -7.10
C LEU A 10 -8.54 -9.25 -6.07
N GLY A 11 -9.64 -9.85 -5.61
CA GLY A 11 -10.48 -9.30 -4.54
C GLY A 11 -9.73 -9.14 -3.22
N GLU A 12 -8.94 -10.13 -2.82
CA GLU A 12 -8.09 -10.06 -1.63
C GLU A 12 -7.04 -8.95 -1.74
N ALA A 13 -6.34 -8.85 -2.88
CA ALA A 13 -5.37 -7.79 -3.10
C ALA A 13 -6.01 -6.39 -3.05
N ALA A 14 -7.22 -6.23 -3.61
CA ALA A 14 -7.97 -4.99 -3.54
C ALA A 14 -8.40 -4.64 -2.10
N LEU A 15 -8.88 -5.61 -1.32
CA LEU A 15 -9.23 -5.40 0.08
C LEU A 15 -8.02 -5.02 0.93
N ILE A 16 -6.86 -5.65 0.68
CA ILE A 16 -5.60 -5.29 1.33
C ILE A 16 -5.23 -3.83 1.00
N MET A 17 -5.34 -3.41 -0.26
CA MET A 17 -5.08 -2.02 -0.64
C MET A 17 -6.03 -1.04 0.04
N ILE A 18 -7.33 -1.33 0.09
CA ILE A 18 -8.31 -0.48 0.78
C ILE A 18 -7.95 -0.36 2.27
N GLY A 19 -7.65 -1.48 2.93
CA GLY A 19 -7.22 -1.49 4.33
C GLY A 19 -5.94 -0.68 4.55
N ALA A 20 -4.97 -0.79 3.64
CA ALA A 20 -3.71 -0.08 3.70
C ALA A 20 -3.88 1.45 3.54
N ILE A 21 -4.81 1.89 2.68
CA ILE A 21 -5.17 3.31 2.52
C ILE A 21 -5.83 3.85 3.79
N ILE A 22 -6.79 3.11 4.34
CA ILE A 22 -7.48 3.51 5.58
C ILE A 22 -6.46 3.61 6.72
N LEU A 23 -5.53 2.66 6.82
CA LEU A 23 -4.45 2.69 7.80
C LEU A 23 -3.56 3.93 7.62
N GLY A 24 -3.09 4.21 6.40
CA GLY A 24 -2.24 5.37 6.13
C GLY A 24 -2.94 6.69 6.45
N PHE A 25 -4.23 6.80 6.14
CA PHE A 25 -5.05 7.94 6.53
C PHE A 25 -5.18 8.05 8.06
N THR A 26 -5.45 6.93 8.73
CA THR A 26 -5.58 6.87 10.19
C THR A 26 -4.28 7.28 10.88
N VAL A 27 -3.15 6.71 10.47
CA VAL A 27 -1.82 7.05 11.00
C VAL A 27 -1.53 8.53 10.76
N SER A 28 -1.71 9.03 9.54
CA SER A 28 -1.48 10.46 9.26
C SER A 28 -2.44 11.40 10.00
N ARG A 29 -3.62 10.93 10.43
CA ARG A 29 -4.58 11.70 11.24
C ARG A 29 -4.16 11.79 12.71
N PHE A 30 -3.66 10.68 13.28
CA PHE A 30 -3.31 10.59 14.70
C PHE A 30 -1.86 11.00 14.99
N TRP A 31 -0.96 10.98 13.99
CA TRP A 31 0.45 11.31 14.21
C TRP A 31 0.67 12.82 14.45
N PRO A 32 1.66 13.21 15.28
CA PRO A 32 1.98 14.61 15.50
C PRO A 32 2.31 15.35 14.19
N LYS A 33 1.70 16.52 13.97
CA LYS A 33 1.92 17.33 12.76
C LYS A 33 3.38 17.77 12.58
N ALA A 34 4.11 17.94 13.69
CA ALA A 34 5.53 18.29 13.69
C ALA A 34 6.44 17.19 13.13
N ALA A 35 5.96 15.94 13.08
CA ALA A 35 6.74 14.77 12.68
C ALA A 35 6.44 14.27 11.25
N ASN A 36 5.96 15.15 10.37
CA ASN A 36 5.65 14.83 8.98
C ASN A 36 4.66 13.64 8.82
N PRO A 37 3.39 13.81 9.24
CA PRO A 37 2.40 12.73 9.34
C PRO A 37 2.12 12.01 8.01
N LYS A 38 2.32 12.67 6.86
CA LYS A 38 2.16 12.08 5.53
C LYS A 38 3.19 10.97 5.26
N LEU A 39 4.44 11.20 5.66
CA LEU A 39 5.53 10.23 5.52
C LEU A 39 5.24 8.98 6.37
N PHE A 40 4.86 9.17 7.64
CA PHE A 40 4.55 8.07 8.54
C PHE A 40 3.31 7.29 8.12
N GLY A 41 2.28 7.96 7.60
CA GLY A 41 1.12 7.30 7.01
C GLY A 41 1.53 6.36 5.86
N ALA A 42 2.35 6.86 4.93
CA ALA A 42 2.84 6.05 3.82
C ALA A 42 3.74 4.88 4.31
N LEU A 43 4.68 5.14 5.21
CA LEU A 43 5.56 4.10 5.77
C LEU A 43 4.76 3.00 6.48
N ALA A 44 3.74 3.35 7.25
CA ALA A 44 2.89 2.38 7.92
C ALA A 44 2.13 1.50 6.90
N THR A 45 1.54 2.11 5.88
CA THR A 45 0.90 1.40 4.75
C THR A 45 1.87 0.42 4.10
N PHE A 46 3.07 0.86 3.71
CA PHE A 46 4.06 -0.02 3.09
C PHE A 46 4.55 -1.12 4.02
N ALA A 47 4.83 -0.81 5.29
CA ALA A 47 5.34 -1.77 6.25
C ALA A 47 4.35 -2.89 6.55
N ILE A 48 3.05 -2.59 6.70
CA ILE A 48 2.03 -3.62 6.95
C ILE A 48 1.85 -4.50 5.73
N VAL A 49 1.72 -3.93 4.53
CA VAL A 49 1.54 -4.72 3.30
C VAL A 49 2.78 -5.57 3.01
N ALA A 50 3.98 -5.03 3.21
CA ALA A 50 5.23 -5.77 3.09
C ALA A 50 5.33 -6.90 4.11
N GLY A 51 4.92 -6.65 5.37
CA GLY A 51 4.86 -7.69 6.41
C GLY A 51 3.91 -8.83 6.05
N LEU A 52 2.72 -8.51 5.54
CA LEU A 52 1.76 -9.51 5.04
C LEU A 52 2.33 -10.33 3.88
N SER A 53 3.03 -9.67 2.95
CA SER A 53 3.71 -10.38 1.85
C SER A 53 4.84 -11.28 2.36
N TYR A 54 5.60 -10.83 3.35
CA TYR A 54 6.72 -11.60 3.92
C TYR A 54 6.25 -12.88 4.62
N ILE A 55 5.08 -12.85 5.27
CA ILE A 55 4.48 -14.02 5.94
C ILE A 55 3.88 -15.02 4.94
N GLY A 56 3.91 -14.72 3.64
CA GLY A 56 3.53 -15.65 2.56
C GLY A 56 2.19 -15.36 1.90
N ASN A 57 1.56 -14.21 2.17
CA ASN A 57 0.35 -13.81 1.46
C ASN A 57 0.71 -13.28 0.05
N ALA A 58 0.45 -14.10 -0.97
CA ALA A 58 0.72 -13.73 -2.36
C ALA A 58 -0.10 -12.51 -2.85
N ALA A 59 -1.33 -12.32 -2.35
CA ALA A 59 -2.19 -11.19 -2.71
C ALA A 59 -1.64 -9.87 -2.13
N ALA A 60 -1.04 -9.93 -0.93
CA ALA A 60 -0.32 -8.80 -0.35
C ALA A 60 0.93 -8.42 -1.18
N GLY A 61 1.63 -9.41 -1.75
CA GLY A 61 2.73 -9.17 -2.68
C GLY A 61 2.28 -8.39 -3.92
N LEU A 62 1.16 -8.76 -4.52
CA LEU A 62 0.58 -8.01 -5.65
C LEU A 62 0.19 -6.59 -5.23
N ALA A 63 -0.50 -6.44 -4.10
CA ALA A 63 -0.88 -5.12 -3.57
C ALA A 63 0.34 -4.24 -3.31
N LEU A 64 1.45 -4.79 -2.79
CA LEU A 64 2.71 -4.08 -2.58
C LEU A 64 3.28 -3.55 -3.88
N VAL A 65 3.33 -4.38 -4.93
CA VAL A 65 3.82 -3.98 -6.25
C VAL A 65 2.99 -2.82 -6.81
N VAL A 66 1.65 -2.91 -6.71
CA VAL A 66 0.75 -1.84 -7.16
C VAL A 66 1.00 -0.55 -6.39
N LEU A 67 1.14 -0.61 -5.06
CA LEU A 67 1.45 0.56 -4.23
C LEU A 67 2.78 1.22 -4.61
N ILE A 68 3.82 0.42 -4.87
CA ILE A 68 5.13 0.93 -5.31
C ILE A 68 5.02 1.61 -6.68
N LEU A 69 4.35 0.97 -7.65
CA LEU A 69 4.14 1.56 -8.98
C LEU A 69 3.36 2.87 -8.90
N MET A 70 2.34 2.93 -8.06
CA MET A 70 1.55 4.14 -7.85
C MET A 70 2.35 5.25 -7.18
N ALA A 71 3.21 4.93 -6.22
CA ALA A 71 4.12 5.89 -5.60
C ALA A 71 5.13 6.44 -6.62
N ILE A 72 5.70 5.58 -7.47
CA ILE A 72 6.60 6.00 -8.55
C ILE A 72 5.87 6.91 -9.54
N LEU A 73 4.66 6.55 -9.96
CA LEU A 73 3.84 7.38 -10.85
C LEU A 73 3.58 8.77 -10.25
N LEU A 74 3.22 8.84 -8.97
CA LEU A 74 3.00 10.11 -8.29
C LEU A 74 4.27 10.97 -8.19
N VAL A 75 5.44 10.34 -7.99
CA VAL A 75 6.72 11.06 -8.01
C VAL A 75 7.00 11.61 -9.41
N ILE A 76 6.81 10.81 -10.46
CA ILE A 76 7.01 11.25 -11.85
C ILE A 76 6.07 12.41 -12.19
N LEU A 77 4.78 12.29 -11.86
CA LEU A 77 3.79 13.36 -12.05
C LEU A 77 4.17 14.60 -11.23
N GLY A 78 4.58 14.45 -9.99
CA GLY A 78 5.02 15.56 -9.13
C GLY A 78 6.32 16.24 -9.57
N PHE A 79 7.16 15.57 -10.37
CA PHE A 79 8.32 16.16 -11.04
C PHE A 79 7.98 16.82 -12.39
N ALA A 80 6.84 16.44 -12.99
CA ALA A 80 6.39 16.97 -14.27
C ALA A 80 5.57 18.27 -14.16
N PHE A 81 5.21 18.67 -12.92
CA PHE A 81 4.53 19.92 -12.57
C PHE A 81 5.42 20.78 -11.66
#